data_AF-D7WF07-F1
#
_entry.id   AF-D7WF07-F1
#
_cell.length_a   1.000
_cell.length_b   1.000
_cell.length_c   1.000
_cell.angle_alpha   90.00
_cell.angle_beta   90.00
_cell.angle_gamma   90.00
#
_symmetry.space_group_name_H-M   'P 1'
#
loop_
_entity.id
_entity.type
_entity.pdbx_description
1 polymer ?
#
loop_
_entity_poly.entity_id
_entity_poly.type
_entity_poly.pdbx_seq_one_letter_code
_entity_poly.pdbx_strand_id
1 'polypeptide(L)'
;MRLDIITIFPEYLDPLRHALLGKAIEQGILSVGVHNLRDWATGNHKAVDDSPFGGGPGMVMLPEVWGQALDHVAQLPLSDGSAPQLHSATPHRNDKARHDDVAAVAPRPYQEERDYRDGEDPDAPLLLVPTPAGAPFTQADARAWSREEHIAIACGRYEGIDQRVFVDAAQRYRVREVSIGDYVLIGGEVAALVIAEAVTRLIPGVLGNTESHEEDSFSDGLLEGPSYTKPRQWRGLSAPEVLVSGDHGKIARWRRDEALRRTQQVRPELVDKLRAEGGLDGDDLFTLDARDVSTDIAVIMNAVAWEKSQGKVAKKLRRAGFMDAAVTVELQDQMCVVDNAVVTQYLQAEDGPLLDPVYRVVVEGRTALPLKDATQAVVNALPGVQYWYGTTTEKTARRFG
;
A
#
# COMPACT_ATOMS: atom_id res chain seq x y z
N MET A 1 3.10 16.33 20.86
CA MET A 1 4.24 16.59 19.95
C MET A 1 4.36 18.09 19.71
N ARG A 2 5.58 18.60 19.61
CA ARG A 2 5.91 19.96 19.17
C ARG A 2 6.55 19.93 17.78
N LEU A 3 6.08 20.79 16.89
CA LEU A 3 6.56 20.93 15.52
C LEU A 3 6.95 22.39 15.25
N ASP A 4 8.23 22.64 15.01
CA ASP A 4 8.75 23.97 14.68
C ASP A 4 9.23 24.01 13.24
N ILE A 5 8.76 24.97 12.45
CA ILE A 5 9.12 25.08 11.04
C ILE A 5 9.76 26.43 10.77
N ILE A 6 10.99 26.41 10.26
CA ILE A 6 11.78 27.58 9.94
C ILE A 6 11.70 27.81 8.44
N THR A 7 11.22 28.99 8.03
CA THR A 7 11.00 29.36 6.62
C THR A 7 11.14 30.87 6.43
N ILE A 8 11.32 31.33 5.19
CA ILE A 8 11.18 32.75 4.83
C ILE A 8 9.77 33.13 4.36
N PHE A 9 8.83 32.17 4.29
CA PHE A 9 7.42 32.36 3.93
C PHE A 9 6.48 31.71 4.97
N PRO A 10 6.38 32.27 6.20
CA PRO A 10 5.52 31.72 7.24
C PRO A 10 4.06 31.47 6.79
N GLU A 11 3.51 32.36 5.97
CA GLU A 11 2.15 32.30 5.43
C GLU A 11 1.89 31.08 4.54
N TYR A 12 2.94 30.46 3.99
CA TYR A 12 2.80 29.22 3.22
C TYR A 12 2.24 28.08 4.11
N LEU A 13 2.46 28.16 5.42
CA LEU A 13 2.14 27.13 6.39
C LEU A 13 0.80 27.32 7.11
N ASP A 14 0.00 28.30 6.70
CA ASP A 14 -1.40 28.45 7.14
C ASP A 14 -2.24 27.15 7.04
N PRO A 15 -2.03 26.23 6.07
CA PRO A 15 -2.75 24.95 6.03
C PRO A 15 -2.56 24.05 7.26
N LEU A 16 -1.47 24.19 8.04
CA LEU A 16 -1.24 23.40 9.27
C LEU A 16 -2.33 23.59 10.34
N ARG A 17 -3.19 24.58 10.16
CA ARG A 17 -4.24 24.96 11.12
C ARG A 17 -5.63 24.56 10.66
N HIS A 18 -5.72 24.01 9.46
CA HIS A 18 -6.98 23.58 8.88
C HIS A 18 -7.20 22.10 9.17
N ALA A 19 -8.46 21.68 9.05
CA ALA A 19 -8.88 20.29 9.06
C ALA A 19 -8.32 19.49 10.26
N LEU A 20 -7.59 18.42 10.00
CA LEU A 20 -7.18 17.45 11.03
C LEU A 20 -6.08 17.99 11.94
N LEU A 21 -5.08 18.67 11.39
CA LEU A 21 -3.97 19.25 12.16
C LEU A 21 -4.47 20.39 13.05
N GLY A 22 -5.34 21.25 12.53
CA GLY A 22 -6.00 22.30 13.32
C GLY A 22 -6.72 21.75 14.55
N LYS A 23 -7.49 20.66 14.37
CA LYS A 23 -8.15 19.96 15.49
C LYS A 23 -7.14 19.37 16.48
N ALA A 24 -6.04 18.80 16.00
CA ALA A 24 -4.99 18.27 16.88
C ALA A 24 -4.36 19.37 17.75
N ILE A 25 -4.20 20.58 17.20
CA ILE A 25 -3.74 21.77 17.93
C ILE A 25 -4.77 22.20 18.98
N GLU A 26 -6.03 22.32 18.61
CA GLU A 26 -7.13 22.69 19.53
C GLU A 26 -7.28 21.70 20.70
N GLN A 27 -6.93 20.43 20.49
CA GLN A 27 -6.95 19.38 21.50
C GLN A 27 -5.66 19.30 22.34
N GLY A 28 -4.66 20.13 22.05
CA GLY A 28 -3.37 20.11 22.75
C GLY A 28 -2.50 18.88 22.43
N ILE A 29 -2.83 18.12 21.40
CA ILE A 29 -2.06 16.94 20.95
C ILE A 29 -0.82 17.40 20.16
N LEU A 30 -0.98 18.46 19.38
CA LEU A 30 0.07 19.07 18.55
C LEU A 30 0.28 20.53 18.95
N SER A 31 1.54 20.96 19.09
CA SER A 31 1.92 22.37 19.14
C SER A 31 2.71 22.72 17.89
N VAL A 32 2.40 23.84 17.23
CA VAL A 32 3.08 24.26 15.99
C VAL A 32 3.64 25.67 16.13
N GLY A 33 4.95 25.81 15.95
CA GLY A 33 5.65 27.09 15.81
C GLY A 33 6.09 27.30 14.36
N VAL A 34 5.79 28.47 13.78
CA VAL A 34 6.29 28.85 12.46
C VAL A 34 7.16 30.09 12.61
N HIS A 35 8.41 29.96 12.16
CA HIS A 35 9.49 30.88 12.45
C HIS A 35 9.99 31.52 11.16
N ASN A 36 9.95 32.85 11.08
CA ASN A 36 10.51 33.55 9.93
C ASN A 36 12.04 33.63 10.07
N LEU A 37 12.77 32.92 9.22
CA LEU A 37 14.24 32.89 9.24
C LEU A 37 14.86 34.31 9.18
N ARG A 38 14.17 35.26 8.54
CA ARG A 38 14.61 36.67 8.44
C ARG A 38 14.72 37.37 9.79
N ASP A 39 14.08 36.86 10.84
CA ASP A 39 14.15 37.45 12.16
C ASP A 39 15.56 37.35 12.75
N TRP A 40 16.30 36.28 12.40
CA TRP A 40 17.70 36.07 12.76
C TRP A 40 18.72 36.71 11.79
N ALA A 41 18.25 37.25 10.67
CA ALA A 41 19.14 37.94 9.73
C ALA A 41 19.62 39.28 10.31
N THR A 42 20.91 39.55 10.12
CA THR A 42 21.54 40.82 10.50
C THR A 42 21.48 41.84 9.35
N GLY A 43 21.65 43.12 9.67
CA GLY A 43 21.61 44.20 8.70
C GLY A 43 20.20 44.65 8.26
N ASN A 44 20.14 45.75 7.52
CA ASN A 44 18.88 46.44 7.19
C ASN A 44 18.00 45.66 6.20
N HIS A 45 18.61 44.86 5.34
CA HIS A 45 17.90 44.14 4.27
C HIS A 45 17.44 42.74 4.68
N LYS A 46 17.76 42.29 5.89
CA LYS A 46 17.39 40.96 6.40
C LYS A 46 17.71 39.84 5.38
N ALA A 47 18.92 39.89 4.84
CA ALA A 47 19.41 38.94 3.84
C ALA A 47 19.63 37.56 4.50
N VAL A 48 19.21 36.51 3.81
CA VAL A 48 19.29 35.12 4.29
C VAL A 48 20.07 34.23 3.34
N ASP A 49 20.60 34.79 2.26
CA ASP A 49 21.20 34.10 1.13
C ASP A 49 22.34 34.93 0.54
N ASP A 50 23.32 34.24 -0.05
CA ASP A 50 24.45 34.85 -0.77
C ASP A 50 24.90 33.94 -1.93
N SER A 51 25.80 34.45 -2.77
CA SER A 51 26.34 33.74 -3.94
C SER A 51 27.09 32.46 -3.54
N PRO A 52 26.96 31.37 -4.29
CA PRO A 52 27.67 30.13 -3.98
C PRO A 52 29.18 30.27 -4.17
N PHE A 53 29.95 29.64 -3.27
CA PHE A 53 31.37 29.41 -3.52
C PHE A 53 31.56 28.54 -4.77
N GLY A 54 32.59 28.83 -5.56
CA GLY A 54 32.83 28.16 -6.85
C GLY A 54 32.11 28.80 -8.04
N GLY A 55 31.25 29.80 -7.80
CA GLY A 55 30.46 30.47 -8.82
C GLY A 55 29.28 29.62 -9.32
N GLY A 56 28.56 30.14 -10.32
CA GLY A 56 27.32 29.55 -10.82
C GLY A 56 26.13 30.49 -10.62
N PRO A 57 24.99 30.22 -11.29
CA PRO A 57 23.74 30.94 -11.04
C PRO A 57 23.15 30.56 -9.68
N GLY A 58 22.21 31.37 -9.18
CA GLY A 58 21.47 31.08 -7.96
C GLY A 58 22.11 31.64 -6.69
N MET A 59 21.50 31.30 -5.55
CA MET A 59 21.88 31.76 -4.21
C MET A 59 21.84 30.59 -3.23
N VAL A 60 22.67 30.61 -2.20
CA VAL A 60 22.72 29.60 -1.13
C VAL A 60 22.41 30.28 0.19
N MET A 61 21.59 29.65 1.03
CA MET A 61 21.17 30.25 2.30
C MET A 61 22.29 30.26 3.33
N LEU A 62 22.42 31.39 4.04
CA LEU A 62 23.56 31.73 4.89
C LEU A 62 23.62 30.87 6.17
N PRO A 63 24.79 30.28 6.49
CA PRO A 63 24.94 29.45 7.67
C PRO A 63 24.82 30.22 8.99
N GLU A 64 25.25 31.49 9.03
CA GLU A 64 25.18 32.31 10.24
C GLU A 64 23.73 32.57 10.70
N VAL A 65 22.82 32.76 9.74
CA VAL A 65 21.39 32.98 10.03
C VAL A 65 20.72 31.68 10.45
N TRP A 66 20.99 30.60 9.71
CA TRP A 66 20.45 29.27 10.03
C TRP A 66 20.94 28.73 11.37
N GLY A 67 22.23 28.88 11.68
CA GLY A 67 22.80 28.43 12.95
C GLY A 67 22.11 29.08 14.15
N GLN A 68 21.93 30.41 14.12
CA GLN A 68 21.22 31.13 15.18
C GLN A 68 19.76 30.70 15.32
N ALA A 69 19.07 30.48 14.19
CA ALA A 69 17.68 30.03 14.20
C ALA A 69 17.54 28.63 14.82
N LEU A 70 18.39 27.68 14.41
CA LEU A 70 18.39 26.31 14.92
C LEU A 70 18.80 26.27 16.40
N ASP A 71 19.79 27.05 16.83
CA ASP A 71 20.18 27.12 18.23
C ASP A 71 19.04 27.58 19.13
N HIS A 72 18.28 28.58 18.68
CA HIS A 72 17.11 29.06 19.42
C HIS A 72 15.99 28.01 19.42
N VAL A 73 15.64 27.44 18.27
CA VAL A 73 14.55 26.47 18.14
C VAL A 73 14.82 25.21 18.97
N ALA A 74 16.07 24.72 19.03
CA ALA A 74 16.44 23.54 19.82
C ALA A 74 16.10 23.68 21.31
N GLN A 75 16.15 24.90 21.83
CA GLN A 75 15.95 25.22 23.24
C GLN A 75 14.49 25.53 23.58
N LEU A 76 13.58 25.52 22.59
CA LEU A 76 12.19 25.84 22.84
C LEU A 76 11.52 24.72 23.66
N PRO A 77 10.76 25.08 24.71
CA PRO A 77 10.11 24.11 25.59
C PRO A 77 9.03 23.28 24.86
N LEU A 78 8.90 21.99 25.19
CA LEU A 78 7.90 21.11 24.55
C LEU A 78 6.44 21.57 24.74
N SER A 79 6.17 22.26 25.86
CA SER A 79 4.85 22.76 26.23
C SER A 79 4.94 24.24 26.53
N ASP A 80 4.84 25.07 25.51
CA ASP A 80 4.68 26.49 25.74
C ASP A 80 3.59 27.07 24.86
N GLY A 81 2.56 27.58 25.53
CA GLY A 81 1.51 28.38 24.92
C GLY A 81 1.98 29.78 24.49
N SER A 82 3.28 30.10 24.67
CA SER A 82 3.87 31.40 24.37
C SER A 82 4.66 31.50 23.05
N ALA A 83 4.95 30.39 22.36
CA ALA A 83 5.29 30.48 20.94
C ALA A 83 4.17 31.27 20.25
N PRO A 84 4.43 32.11 19.22
CA PRO A 84 3.36 32.74 18.46
C PRO A 84 2.48 31.61 17.91
N GLN A 85 1.47 31.27 18.70
CA GLN A 85 0.42 30.38 18.29
C GLN A 85 -0.15 31.18 17.17
N LEU A 86 0.03 30.67 15.97
CA LEU A 86 -0.81 31.09 14.87
C LEU A 86 -2.27 31.15 15.46
N HIS A 87 -3.12 32.06 15.03
CA HIS A 87 -4.50 32.13 15.55
C HIS A 87 -5.42 31.35 14.59
N SER A 88 -6.31 30.50 15.11
CA SER A 88 -7.08 29.56 14.28
C SER A 88 -7.90 30.33 13.25
N ALA A 89 -7.90 29.91 11.99
CA ALA A 89 -8.95 30.29 11.06
C ALA A 89 -10.22 29.53 11.47
N THR A 90 -11.26 30.24 11.93
CA THR A 90 -12.58 29.74 12.40
C THR A 90 -12.53 28.48 13.28
N PRO A 91 -12.84 28.57 14.60
CA PRO A 91 -12.84 27.41 15.49
C PRO A 91 -13.64 26.21 14.92
N HIS A 92 -13.08 25.01 15.00
CA HIS A 92 -13.78 23.83 14.51
C HIS A 92 -15.04 23.57 15.35
N ARG A 93 -16.18 23.34 14.67
CA ARG A 93 -17.43 22.98 15.35
C ARG A 93 -17.34 21.54 15.85
N ASN A 94 -17.12 21.36 17.15
CA ASN A 94 -17.00 20.06 17.81
C ASN A 94 -18.35 19.58 18.38
N ASP A 95 -19.44 19.82 17.64
CA ASP A 95 -20.83 19.69 18.14
C ASP A 95 -21.29 18.22 18.29
N LYS A 96 -20.44 17.22 17.98
CA LYS A 96 -20.74 15.78 18.10
C LYS A 96 -19.53 15.02 18.64
N ALA A 97 -19.78 14.17 19.64
CA ALA A 97 -18.79 13.21 20.15
C ALA A 97 -18.29 12.30 19.02
N ARG A 98 -16.99 11.99 19.00
CA ARG A 98 -16.41 11.08 18.01
C ARG A 98 -16.92 9.66 18.26
N HIS A 99 -16.93 8.84 17.21
CA HIS A 99 -17.36 7.43 17.32
C HIS A 99 -16.57 6.68 18.41
N ASP A 100 -15.28 6.97 18.53
CA ASP A 100 -14.40 6.35 19.52
C ASP A 100 -14.56 6.91 20.93
N ASP A 101 -14.91 8.19 21.08
CA ASP A 101 -15.29 8.77 22.38
C ASP A 101 -16.54 8.05 22.93
N VAL A 102 -17.43 7.62 22.03
CA VAL A 102 -18.64 6.84 22.35
C VAL A 102 -18.32 5.38 22.62
N ALA A 103 -17.29 4.82 21.96
CA ALA A 103 -16.90 3.42 22.08
C ALA A 103 -15.77 3.14 23.11
N ALA A 104 -15.20 4.18 23.74
CA ALA A 104 -14.10 4.10 24.70
C ALA A 104 -12.88 3.28 24.20
N VAL A 105 -12.57 3.38 22.91
CA VAL A 105 -11.42 2.69 22.30
C VAL A 105 -10.14 3.35 22.82
N ALA A 106 -9.32 2.59 23.55
CA ALA A 106 -8.04 3.10 24.05
C ALA A 106 -7.08 3.35 22.87
N PRO A 107 -6.37 4.49 22.84
CA PRO A 107 -5.39 4.77 21.79
C PRO A 107 -4.27 3.71 21.83
N ARG A 108 -3.98 3.08 20.69
CA ARG A 108 -2.89 2.10 20.56
C ARG A 108 -1.71 2.76 19.86
N PRO A 109 -0.62 3.08 20.57
CA PRO A 109 0.60 3.50 19.89
C PRO A 109 1.18 2.30 19.11
N TYR A 110 1.73 2.56 17.93
CA TYR A 110 2.51 1.56 17.20
C TYR A 110 3.63 0.98 18.08
N GLN A 111 4.00 -0.30 17.91
CA GLN A 111 4.99 -1.01 18.74
C GLN A 111 6.48 -0.84 18.32
N GLU A 112 6.77 -0.22 17.17
CA GLU A 112 8.14 0.03 16.67
C GLU A 112 8.96 1.01 17.57
N GLU A 113 10.30 1.02 17.40
CA GLU A 113 11.24 1.88 18.14
C GLU A 113 11.25 3.35 17.60
N ARG A 114 11.76 4.32 18.39
CA ARG A 114 12.00 5.71 17.91
C ARG A 114 13.17 5.73 16.92
N ASP A 115 13.18 6.66 15.95
CA ASP A 115 14.25 6.78 14.93
C ASP A 115 15.50 7.46 15.53
N TYR A 116 16.37 6.70 16.18
CA TYR A 116 17.73 7.17 16.52
C TYR A 116 18.77 6.17 16.01
N ARG A 117 19.91 6.70 15.54
CA ARG A 117 21.05 5.92 15.06
C ARG A 117 22.08 5.72 16.17
N ASP A 118 22.94 4.72 16.03
CA ASP A 118 24.05 4.50 16.97
C ASP A 118 24.90 5.76 17.16
N GLY A 119 25.02 6.20 18.41
CA GLY A 119 25.78 7.41 18.78
C GLY A 119 24.98 8.71 18.77
N GLU A 120 23.70 8.69 18.39
CA GLU A 120 22.81 9.84 18.55
C GLU A 120 22.25 9.93 19.97
N ASP A 121 22.01 11.15 20.45
CA ASP A 121 21.26 11.41 21.69
C ASP A 121 19.76 11.19 21.43
N PRO A 122 19.11 10.19 22.07
CA PRO A 122 17.69 9.92 21.87
C PRO A 122 16.77 11.03 22.40
N ASP A 123 17.26 11.88 23.29
CA ASP A 123 16.51 13.01 23.85
C ASP A 123 16.65 14.28 23.00
N ALA A 124 17.58 14.29 22.03
CA ALA A 124 17.74 15.41 21.12
C ALA A 124 16.55 15.53 20.14
N PRO A 125 16.13 16.77 19.82
CA PRO A 125 15.09 17.01 18.83
C PRO A 125 15.47 16.47 17.45
N LEU A 126 14.47 16.09 16.66
CA LEU A 126 14.65 15.65 15.27
C LEU A 126 14.65 16.87 14.34
N LEU A 127 15.71 17.07 13.55
CA LEU A 127 15.76 18.06 12.48
C LEU A 127 15.55 17.39 11.13
N LEU A 128 14.44 17.73 10.47
CA LEU A 128 14.16 17.34 9.10
C LEU A 128 14.57 18.46 8.14
N VAL A 129 15.34 18.11 7.13
CA VAL A 129 15.78 19.02 6.08
C VAL A 129 15.20 18.54 4.74
N PRO A 130 14.10 19.14 4.26
CA PRO A 130 13.55 18.79 2.97
C PRO A 130 14.52 19.14 1.83
N THR A 131 14.95 18.13 1.09
CA THR A 131 15.84 18.26 -0.07
C THR A 131 15.63 17.09 -1.03
N PRO A 132 15.62 17.30 -2.37
CA PRO A 132 15.48 16.21 -3.34
C PRO A 132 16.66 15.22 -3.29
N ALA A 133 17.79 15.59 -2.66
CA ALA A 133 18.93 14.71 -2.45
C ALA A 133 18.82 13.83 -1.19
N GLY A 134 17.78 14.03 -0.37
CA GLY A 134 17.55 13.30 0.87
C GLY A 134 17.02 11.89 0.64
N ALA A 135 16.97 11.10 1.71
CA ALA A 135 16.32 9.79 1.67
C ALA A 135 14.82 9.96 1.35
N PRO A 136 14.22 9.15 0.46
CA PRO A 136 12.79 9.23 0.17
C PRO A 136 11.94 8.99 1.44
N PHE A 137 10.98 9.89 1.68
CA PHE A 137 10.03 9.81 2.78
C PHE A 137 9.08 8.63 2.57
N THR A 138 8.98 7.76 3.57
CA THR A 138 8.15 6.57 3.54
C THR A 138 7.12 6.57 4.67
N GLN A 139 6.14 5.67 4.56
CA GLN A 139 5.18 5.44 5.65
C GLN A 139 5.85 4.93 6.94
N ALA A 140 7.00 4.26 6.83
CA ALA A 140 7.78 3.83 8.00
C ALA A 140 8.39 5.03 8.74
N ASP A 141 8.91 6.02 8.01
CA ASP A 141 9.40 7.27 8.60
C ASP A 141 8.27 8.03 9.28
N ALA A 142 7.09 8.13 8.65
CA ALA A 142 5.92 8.76 9.26
C ALA A 142 5.54 8.11 10.59
N ARG A 143 5.54 6.77 10.66
CA ARG A 143 5.29 6.02 11.91
C ARG A 143 6.36 6.30 12.95
N ALA A 144 7.64 6.24 12.59
CA ALA A 144 8.72 6.50 13.52
C ALA A 144 8.66 7.93 14.08
N TRP A 145 8.50 8.93 13.21
CA TRP A 145 8.47 10.34 13.58
C TRP A 145 7.20 10.73 14.33
N SER A 146 6.09 9.97 14.22
CA SER A 146 4.87 10.19 15.03
C SER A 146 5.10 10.05 16.53
N ARG A 147 6.20 9.42 16.95
CA ARG A 147 6.59 9.23 18.35
C ARG A 147 7.53 10.32 18.88
N GLU A 148 7.94 11.25 18.04
CA GLU A 148 8.84 12.33 18.45
C GLU A 148 8.14 13.33 19.34
N GLU A 149 8.89 13.84 20.31
CA GLU A 149 8.40 14.89 21.19
C GLU A 149 8.58 16.27 20.54
N HIS A 150 9.67 16.45 19.80
CA HIS A 150 10.03 17.70 19.13
C HIS A 150 10.65 17.42 17.75
N ILE A 151 9.98 17.93 16.72
CA ILE A 151 10.48 17.95 15.34
C ILE A 151 10.68 19.41 14.91
N ALA A 152 11.87 19.72 14.40
CA ALA A 152 12.16 20.95 13.67
C ALA A 152 12.24 20.64 12.16
N ILE A 153 11.71 21.53 11.30
CA ILE A 153 11.84 21.42 9.84
C ILE A 153 12.50 22.68 9.28
N ALA A 154 13.65 22.51 8.61
CA ALA A 154 14.41 23.59 7.98
C ALA A 154 14.03 23.71 6.49
N CYS A 155 13.12 24.63 6.15
CA CYS A 155 12.67 24.82 4.78
C CYS A 155 13.69 25.59 3.94
N GLY A 156 14.44 24.88 3.10
CA GLY A 156 15.35 25.48 2.14
C GLY A 156 14.63 26.20 0.98
N ARG A 157 15.32 27.17 0.38
CA ARG A 157 14.97 27.91 -0.84
C ARG A 157 16.21 28.08 -1.71
N TYR A 158 16.02 28.63 -2.91
CA TYR A 158 17.11 28.87 -3.86
C TYR A 158 17.83 27.55 -4.23
N GLU A 159 19.16 27.51 -4.23
CA GLU A 159 19.95 26.29 -4.44
C GLU A 159 20.02 25.40 -3.18
N GLY A 160 19.51 25.88 -2.04
CA GLY A 160 19.46 25.16 -0.77
C GLY A 160 20.16 25.90 0.37
N ILE A 161 20.35 25.16 1.47
CA ILE A 161 21.02 25.63 2.68
C ILE A 161 22.49 25.21 2.62
N ASP A 162 23.41 26.06 3.09
CA ASP A 162 24.82 25.70 3.21
C ASP A 162 25.00 24.39 4.01
N GLN A 163 25.67 23.39 3.41
CA GLN A 163 25.81 22.05 3.99
C GLN A 163 26.43 22.04 5.40
N ARG A 164 27.26 23.05 5.74
CA ARG A 164 27.89 23.15 7.06
C ARG A 164 26.86 23.35 8.16
N VAL A 165 25.68 23.90 7.85
CA VAL A 165 24.56 24.04 8.79
C VAL A 165 24.15 22.66 9.31
N PHE A 166 24.10 21.64 8.45
CA PHE A 166 23.62 20.31 8.84
C PHE A 166 24.65 19.59 9.72
N VAL A 167 25.93 19.75 9.38
CA VAL A 167 27.05 19.22 10.17
C VAL A 167 27.09 19.86 11.56
N ASP A 168 26.87 21.17 11.65
CA ASP A 168 26.83 21.88 12.92
C ASP A 168 25.59 21.52 13.74
N ALA A 169 24.42 21.45 13.10
CA ALA A 169 23.15 21.09 13.74
C ALA A 169 23.17 19.68 14.36
N ALA A 170 23.94 18.75 13.80
CA ALA A 170 24.09 17.38 14.33
C ALA A 170 24.68 17.33 15.77
N GLN A 171 25.25 18.42 16.27
CA GLN A 171 25.69 18.53 17.66
C GLN A 171 24.52 18.69 18.66
N ARG A 172 23.32 19.04 18.17
CA ARG A 172 22.15 19.42 18.99
C ARG A 172 20.85 18.77 18.51
N TYR A 173 20.85 18.19 17.31
CA TYR A 173 19.72 17.53 16.67
C TYR A 173 20.11 16.16 16.14
N ARG A 174 19.13 15.26 16.06
CA ARG A 174 19.17 14.12 15.13
C ARG A 174 18.79 14.64 13.75
N VAL A 175 19.71 14.64 12.80
CA VAL A 175 19.50 15.28 11.48
C VAL A 175 19.10 14.23 10.44
N ARG A 176 18.06 14.54 9.66
CA ARG A 176 17.61 13.73 8.51
C ARG A 176 17.36 14.64 7.31
N GLU A 177 18.14 14.44 6.25
CA GLU A 177 17.82 14.97 4.91
C GLU A 177 16.75 14.07 4.28
N VAL A 178 15.61 14.66 3.87
CA VAL A 178 14.42 13.92 3.44
C VAL A 178 13.88 14.45 2.11
N SER A 179 13.59 13.56 1.18
CA SER A 179 12.94 13.85 -0.10
C SER A 179 11.49 13.36 -0.10
N ILE A 180 10.54 14.16 -0.59
CA ILE A 180 9.15 13.70 -0.77
C ILE A 180 8.90 13.05 -2.15
N GLY A 181 9.95 12.90 -2.96
CA GLY A 181 9.94 12.17 -4.21
C GLY A 181 10.94 12.70 -5.24
N ASP A 182 11.07 11.98 -6.35
CA ASP A 182 12.06 12.22 -7.40
C ASP A 182 11.64 13.37 -8.34
N TYR A 183 11.51 14.57 -7.78
CA TYR A 183 11.16 15.81 -8.46
C TYR A 183 11.69 17.02 -7.69
N VAL A 184 11.80 18.18 -8.36
CA VAL A 184 12.33 19.42 -7.76
C VAL A 184 11.20 20.41 -7.52
N LEU A 185 11.18 20.99 -6.32
CA LEU A 185 10.23 22.01 -5.89
C LEU A 185 10.94 23.35 -5.66
N ILE A 186 10.15 24.43 -5.55
CA ILE A 186 10.67 25.79 -5.33
C ILE A 186 11.20 25.99 -3.89
N GLY A 187 10.77 25.15 -2.95
CA GLY A 187 11.14 25.28 -1.55
C GLY A 187 10.63 24.12 -0.69
N GLY A 188 11.15 24.04 0.54
CA GLY A 188 10.83 22.97 1.49
C GLY A 188 9.45 23.07 2.16
N GLU A 189 8.72 24.18 2.02
CA GLU A 189 7.50 24.44 2.77
C GLU A 189 6.38 23.45 2.45
N VAL A 190 6.20 23.10 1.18
CA VAL A 190 5.19 22.09 0.79
C VAL A 190 5.59 20.70 1.27
N ALA A 191 6.89 20.38 1.31
CA ALA A 191 7.38 19.13 1.89
C ALA A 191 7.15 19.09 3.40
N ALA A 192 7.31 20.22 4.10
CA ALA A 192 6.98 20.34 5.51
C ALA A 192 5.48 20.06 5.76
N LEU A 193 4.58 20.58 4.92
CA LEU A 193 3.14 20.27 5.00
C LEU A 193 2.86 18.77 4.81
N VAL A 194 3.45 18.15 3.78
CA VAL A 194 3.29 16.72 3.49
C VAL A 194 3.75 15.86 4.66
N ILE A 195 4.94 16.13 5.18
CA ILE A 195 5.51 15.39 6.31
C ILE A 195 4.65 15.60 7.57
N ALA A 196 4.29 16.85 7.88
CA ALA A 196 3.47 17.17 9.05
C ALA A 196 2.11 16.46 9.00
N GLU A 197 1.47 16.38 7.83
CA GLU A 197 0.19 15.68 7.66
C GLU A 197 0.33 14.17 7.86
N ALA A 198 1.34 13.55 7.22
CA ALA A 198 1.59 12.12 7.34
C ALA A 198 1.99 11.68 8.76
N VAL A 199 2.74 12.52 9.48
CA VAL A 199 3.17 12.25 10.86
C VAL A 199 2.02 12.50 11.84
N THR A 200 1.36 13.66 11.76
CA THR A 200 0.35 14.07 12.75
C THR A 200 -0.84 13.14 12.77
N ARG A 201 -1.27 12.62 11.61
CA ARG A 201 -2.42 11.70 11.53
C ARG A 201 -2.22 10.41 12.33
N LEU A 202 -0.97 10.00 12.56
CA LEU A 202 -0.61 8.79 13.29
C LEU A 202 -0.48 9.02 14.81
N ILE A 203 -0.54 10.28 15.27
CA ILE A 203 -0.48 10.58 16.70
C ILE A 203 -1.80 10.12 17.36
N PRO A 204 -1.72 9.33 18.46
CA PRO A 204 -2.90 8.85 19.15
C PRO A 204 -3.86 9.99 19.54
N GLY A 205 -5.14 9.83 19.19
CA GLY A 205 -6.19 10.84 19.44
C GLY A 205 -6.43 11.84 18.30
N VAL A 206 -5.62 11.85 17.24
CA VAL A 206 -5.82 12.72 16.06
C VAL A 206 -6.89 12.14 15.13
N LEU A 207 -6.62 10.99 14.51
CA LEU A 207 -7.61 10.25 13.73
C LEU A 207 -8.54 9.57 14.72
N GLY A 208 -9.77 10.09 14.80
CA GLY A 208 -10.75 9.65 15.78
C GLY A 208 -10.94 8.15 15.87
N ASN A 209 -10.75 7.36 14.79
CA ASN A 209 -10.81 5.89 14.78
C ASN A 209 -9.43 5.25 14.53
N THR A 210 -8.93 4.51 15.51
CA THR A 210 -7.62 3.81 15.45
C THR A 210 -7.58 2.73 14.36
N GLU A 211 -8.69 2.07 14.01
CA GLU A 211 -8.70 1.05 12.94
C GLU A 211 -8.55 1.65 11.54
N SER A 212 -8.88 2.94 11.36
CA SER A 212 -8.95 3.57 10.04
C SER A 212 -7.60 3.67 9.32
N HIS A 213 -6.48 3.65 10.06
CA HIS A 213 -5.15 3.79 9.44
C HIS A 213 -4.41 2.46 9.32
N GLU A 214 -4.87 1.40 10.00
CA GLU A 214 -4.38 0.03 9.80
C GLU A 214 -4.77 -0.49 8.41
N GLU A 215 -5.89 -0.01 7.84
CA GLU A 215 -6.36 -0.36 6.49
C GLU A 215 -5.81 0.55 5.36
N ASP A 216 -5.04 1.61 5.68
CA ASP A 216 -4.51 2.54 4.69
C ASP A 216 -3.48 1.90 3.75
N SER A 217 -3.28 2.55 2.60
CA SER A 217 -2.21 2.17 1.67
C SER A 217 -0.85 2.21 2.37
N PHE A 218 -0.02 1.19 2.08
CA PHE A 218 1.31 0.95 2.61
C PHE A 218 1.37 0.51 4.08
N SER A 219 0.25 0.40 4.80
CA SER A 219 0.24 -0.09 6.20
C SER A 219 0.63 -1.56 6.31
N ASP A 220 0.17 -2.40 5.38
CA ASP A 220 0.49 -3.84 5.27
C ASP A 220 1.35 -4.17 4.04
N GLY A 221 1.90 -3.15 3.38
CA GLY A 221 2.67 -3.28 2.14
C GLY A 221 1.85 -3.28 0.84
N LEU A 222 0.51 -3.18 0.90
CA LEU A 222 -0.34 -3.05 -0.29
C LEU A 222 -0.92 -1.64 -0.47
N LEU A 223 -1.46 -1.38 -1.67
CA LEU A 223 -2.37 -0.26 -1.90
C LEU A 223 -3.79 -0.62 -1.46
N GLU A 224 -4.57 0.38 -1.06
CA GLU A 224 -6.00 0.20 -0.78
C GLU A 224 -6.79 -0.22 -2.02
N GLY A 225 -7.78 -1.08 -1.80
CA GLY A 225 -8.82 -1.38 -2.77
C GLY A 225 -9.73 -0.16 -3.07
N PRO A 226 -10.69 -0.32 -4.00
CA PRO A 226 -11.66 0.70 -4.31
C PRO A 226 -12.69 0.87 -3.17
N SER A 227 -13.08 2.12 -2.93
CA SER A 227 -14.09 2.50 -1.95
C SER A 227 -15.44 2.83 -2.61
N TYR A 228 -16.53 2.46 -1.96
CA TYR A 228 -17.90 2.69 -2.43
C TYR A 228 -18.76 3.29 -1.32
N THR A 229 -19.67 4.18 -1.68
CA THR A 229 -20.67 4.76 -0.77
C THR A 229 -22.03 4.83 -1.44
N LYS A 230 -23.04 5.33 -0.72
CA LYS A 230 -24.39 5.54 -1.26
C LYS A 230 -24.35 6.59 -2.39
N PRO A 231 -25.20 6.45 -3.43
CA PRO A 231 -26.23 5.43 -3.63
C PRO A 231 -25.70 4.09 -4.18
N ARG A 232 -26.48 3.00 -4.02
CA ARG A 232 -26.07 1.65 -4.45
C ARG A 232 -25.80 1.54 -5.95
N GLN A 233 -26.53 2.29 -6.77
CA GLN A 233 -26.33 2.36 -8.20
C GLN A 233 -26.21 3.82 -8.63
N TRP A 234 -25.21 4.12 -9.44
CA TRP A 234 -24.96 5.45 -9.99
C TRP A 234 -24.59 5.34 -11.47
N ARG A 235 -25.36 5.99 -12.35
CA ARG A 235 -25.15 5.95 -13.80
C ARG A 235 -25.02 4.54 -14.40
N GLY A 236 -25.81 3.59 -13.89
CA GLY A 236 -25.77 2.19 -14.32
C GLY A 236 -24.63 1.36 -13.70
N LEU A 237 -23.74 1.96 -12.93
CA LEU A 237 -22.68 1.28 -12.18
C LEU A 237 -23.17 0.93 -10.77
N SER A 238 -23.19 -0.35 -10.44
CA SER A 238 -23.58 -0.83 -9.11
C SER A 238 -22.35 -1.03 -8.23
N ALA A 239 -22.46 -0.70 -6.95
CA ALA A 239 -21.48 -1.15 -5.97
C ALA A 239 -21.45 -2.71 -5.92
N PRO A 240 -20.28 -3.32 -5.70
CA PRO A 240 -20.16 -4.78 -5.60
C PRO A 240 -21.15 -5.38 -4.59
N GLU A 241 -21.85 -6.45 -4.98
CA GLU A 241 -22.90 -7.06 -4.14
C GLU A 241 -22.37 -7.57 -2.79
N VAL A 242 -21.11 -8.01 -2.76
CA VAL A 242 -20.43 -8.45 -1.53
C VAL A 242 -20.42 -7.35 -0.46
N LEU A 243 -20.28 -6.09 -0.85
CA LEU A 243 -20.25 -4.95 0.09
C LEU A 243 -21.59 -4.65 0.76
N VAL A 244 -22.69 -5.19 0.22
CA VAL A 244 -24.04 -5.05 0.79
C VAL A 244 -24.57 -6.36 1.38
N SER A 245 -23.75 -7.41 1.43
CA SER A 245 -24.13 -8.74 1.90
C SER A 245 -24.29 -8.86 3.42
N GLY A 246 -23.63 -7.99 4.19
CA GLY A 246 -23.54 -8.09 5.65
C GLY A 246 -22.56 -9.16 6.16
N ASP A 247 -21.89 -9.88 5.26
CA ASP A 247 -20.91 -10.91 5.59
C ASP A 247 -19.51 -10.29 5.72
N HIS A 248 -19.11 -9.96 6.96
CA HIS A 248 -17.84 -9.30 7.25
C HIS A 248 -16.62 -10.08 6.74
N GLY A 249 -16.65 -11.41 6.80
CA GLY A 249 -15.55 -12.25 6.31
C GLY A 249 -15.38 -12.15 4.80
N LYS A 250 -16.49 -12.19 4.05
CA LYS A 250 -16.45 -12.00 2.59
C LYS A 250 -16.05 -10.59 2.19
N ILE A 251 -16.50 -9.58 2.94
CA ILE A 251 -16.12 -8.18 2.69
C ILE A 251 -14.62 -7.99 2.91
N ALA A 252 -14.05 -8.52 4.01
CA ALA A 252 -12.62 -8.44 4.29
C ALA A 252 -11.80 -9.15 3.20
N ARG A 253 -12.17 -10.38 2.81
CA ARG A 253 -11.51 -11.10 1.71
C ARG A 253 -11.59 -10.32 0.39
N TRP A 254 -12.76 -9.78 0.05
CA TRP A 254 -12.92 -8.99 -1.16
C TRP A 254 -12.06 -7.72 -1.16
N ARG A 255 -11.97 -7.01 -0.03
CA ARG A 255 -11.10 -5.83 0.11
C ARG A 255 -9.62 -6.20 -0.08
N ARG A 256 -9.17 -7.28 0.56
CA ARG A 256 -7.82 -7.83 0.41
C ARG A 256 -7.52 -8.20 -1.04
N ASP A 257 -8.47 -8.88 -1.69
CA ASP A 257 -8.35 -9.26 -3.09
C ASP A 257 -8.19 -8.05 -4.03
N GLU A 258 -9.02 -7.03 -3.86
CA GLU A 258 -8.95 -5.82 -4.68
C GLU A 258 -7.69 -4.99 -4.41
N ALA A 259 -7.23 -4.94 -3.15
CA ALA A 259 -5.95 -4.35 -2.78
C ALA A 259 -4.79 -5.05 -3.51
N LEU A 260 -4.76 -6.38 -3.51
CA LEU A 260 -3.76 -7.17 -4.24
C LEU A 260 -3.80 -6.92 -5.74
N ARG A 261 -4.99 -6.97 -6.36
CA ARG A 261 -5.15 -6.73 -7.81
C ARG A 261 -4.67 -5.34 -8.20
N ARG A 262 -5.06 -4.32 -7.43
CA ARG A 262 -4.64 -2.93 -7.68
C ARG A 262 -3.14 -2.76 -7.47
N THR A 263 -2.58 -3.35 -6.42
CA THR A 263 -1.14 -3.29 -6.15
C THR A 263 -0.36 -3.96 -7.27
N GLN A 264 -0.74 -5.17 -7.68
CA GLN A 264 -0.12 -5.87 -8.81
C GLN A 264 -0.18 -5.07 -10.12
N GLN A 265 -1.28 -4.33 -10.35
CA GLN A 265 -1.46 -3.53 -11.54
C GLN A 265 -0.65 -2.23 -11.54
N VAL A 266 -0.55 -1.55 -10.39
CA VAL A 266 -0.03 -0.17 -10.30
C VAL A 266 1.39 -0.13 -9.70
N ARG A 267 1.68 -0.98 -8.73
CA ARG A 267 2.93 -1.06 -7.96
C ARG A 267 3.37 -2.53 -7.77
N PRO A 268 3.62 -3.28 -8.86
CA PRO A 268 3.91 -4.71 -8.81
C PRO A 268 5.10 -5.05 -7.90
N GLU A 269 6.07 -4.15 -7.79
CA GLU A 269 7.26 -4.35 -6.95
C GLU A 269 6.95 -4.48 -5.45
N LEU A 270 5.80 -3.96 -4.99
CA LEU A 270 5.33 -4.17 -3.61
C LEU A 270 4.83 -5.60 -3.40
N VAL A 271 4.17 -6.17 -4.40
CA VAL A 271 3.74 -7.58 -4.36
C VAL A 271 4.97 -8.49 -4.39
N ASP A 272 5.96 -8.18 -5.23
CA ASP A 272 7.22 -8.93 -5.30
C ASP A 272 7.95 -8.93 -3.95
N LYS A 273 8.00 -7.77 -3.27
CA LYS A 273 8.56 -7.64 -1.94
C LYS A 273 7.83 -8.52 -0.93
N LEU A 274 6.51 -8.43 -0.86
CA LEU A 274 5.70 -9.27 0.05
C LEU A 274 5.86 -10.76 -0.25
N ARG A 275 5.96 -11.14 -1.52
CA ARG A 275 6.22 -12.52 -1.94
C ARG A 275 7.58 -13.01 -1.45
N ALA A 276 8.63 -12.18 -1.55
CA ALA A 276 9.98 -12.50 -1.08
C ALA A 276 10.06 -12.62 0.46
N GLU A 277 9.29 -11.82 1.18
CA GLU A 277 9.23 -11.81 2.65
C GLU A 277 8.29 -12.89 3.22
N GLY A 278 7.55 -13.61 2.36
CA GLY A 278 6.58 -14.63 2.79
C GLY A 278 5.30 -14.04 3.40
N GLY A 279 4.99 -12.77 3.10
CA GLY A 279 3.83 -12.04 3.62
C GLY A 279 2.51 -12.30 2.88
N LEU A 280 2.46 -13.29 1.97
CA LEU A 280 1.27 -13.66 1.20
C LEU A 280 0.82 -15.08 1.56
N ASP A 281 -0.46 -15.23 1.91
CA ASP A 281 -1.05 -16.54 2.17
C ASP A 281 -1.50 -17.25 0.87
N GLY A 282 -2.04 -18.47 1.02
CA GLY A 282 -2.48 -19.26 -0.14
C GLY A 282 -3.63 -18.64 -0.93
N ASP A 283 -4.53 -17.90 -0.27
CA ASP A 283 -5.65 -17.23 -0.92
C ASP A 283 -5.16 -15.98 -1.67
N ASP A 284 -4.20 -15.25 -1.11
CA ASP A 284 -3.53 -14.11 -1.75
C ASP A 284 -2.78 -14.53 -3.01
N LEU A 285 -1.99 -15.60 -2.93
CA LEU A 285 -1.29 -16.17 -4.08
C LEU A 285 -2.29 -16.66 -5.13
N PHE A 286 -3.40 -17.28 -4.72
CA PHE A 286 -4.46 -17.64 -5.66
C PHE A 286 -5.04 -16.41 -6.35
N THR A 287 -5.33 -15.33 -5.62
CA THR A 287 -5.87 -14.09 -6.22
C THR A 287 -4.92 -13.47 -7.23
N LEU A 288 -3.62 -13.52 -6.99
CA LEU A 288 -2.59 -12.98 -7.88
C LEU A 288 -2.31 -13.86 -9.10
N ASP A 289 -2.21 -15.18 -8.89
CA ASP A 289 -1.67 -16.11 -9.89
C ASP A 289 -2.76 -16.90 -10.64
N ALA A 290 -4.02 -16.89 -10.16
CA ALA A 290 -5.08 -17.67 -10.79
C ALA A 290 -5.55 -17.07 -12.12
N ARG A 291 -5.52 -17.91 -13.15
CA ARG A 291 -5.91 -17.61 -14.53
C ARG A 291 -7.12 -18.42 -14.95
N ASP A 292 -7.90 -17.88 -15.89
CA ASP A 292 -8.94 -18.64 -16.58
C ASP A 292 -8.29 -19.68 -17.48
N VAL A 293 -8.69 -20.95 -17.32
CA VAL A 293 -8.15 -22.06 -18.10
C VAL A 293 -9.27 -22.88 -18.74
N SER A 294 -8.90 -23.57 -19.81
CA SER A 294 -9.71 -24.60 -20.46
C SER A 294 -8.88 -25.87 -20.57
N THR A 295 -9.30 -26.93 -19.89
CA THR A 295 -8.77 -28.28 -20.08
C THR A 295 -9.64 -29.02 -21.07
N ASP A 296 -9.07 -29.45 -22.19
CA ASP A 296 -9.76 -30.26 -23.20
C ASP A 296 -8.99 -31.57 -23.36
N ILE A 297 -9.60 -32.66 -22.90
CA ILE A 297 -8.98 -33.99 -22.90
C ILE A 297 -9.95 -35.05 -23.43
N ALA A 298 -9.42 -35.96 -24.24
CA ALA A 298 -10.03 -37.24 -24.56
C ALA A 298 -9.59 -38.27 -23.51
N VAL A 299 -10.54 -39.02 -22.94
CA VAL A 299 -10.29 -40.03 -21.89
C VAL A 299 -11.00 -41.34 -22.20
N ILE A 300 -10.35 -42.46 -21.90
CA ILE A 300 -11.01 -43.77 -21.83
C ILE A 300 -11.48 -43.95 -20.38
N MET A 301 -12.79 -44.15 -20.21
CA MET A 301 -13.41 -44.16 -18.88
C MET A 301 -14.58 -45.14 -18.85
N ASN A 302 -14.64 -45.93 -17.77
CA ASN A 302 -15.76 -46.83 -17.56
C ASN A 302 -17.07 -46.07 -17.30
N ALA A 303 -18.12 -46.38 -18.07
CA ALA A 303 -19.41 -45.69 -18.00
C ALA A 303 -20.11 -45.81 -16.64
N VAL A 304 -20.04 -46.98 -16.00
CA VAL A 304 -20.66 -47.22 -14.69
C VAL A 304 -19.93 -46.44 -13.59
N ALA A 305 -18.60 -46.37 -13.67
CA ALA A 305 -17.79 -45.59 -12.75
C ALA A 305 -18.03 -44.08 -12.91
N TRP A 306 -18.22 -43.62 -14.14
CA TRP A 306 -18.58 -42.24 -14.47
C TRP A 306 -19.93 -41.84 -13.87
N GLU A 307 -20.98 -42.61 -14.13
CA GLU A 307 -22.35 -42.34 -13.67
C GLU A 307 -22.42 -42.17 -12.14
N LYS A 308 -21.65 -42.98 -11.40
CA LYS A 308 -21.55 -42.92 -9.93
C LYS A 308 -20.71 -41.76 -9.39
N SER A 309 -19.87 -41.14 -10.21
CA SER A 309 -18.84 -40.18 -9.77
C SER A 309 -19.04 -38.77 -10.30
N GLN A 310 -19.86 -38.57 -11.34
CA GLN A 310 -20.09 -37.28 -12.00
C GLN A 310 -20.36 -36.13 -11.01
N GLY A 311 -21.26 -36.32 -10.03
CA GLY A 311 -21.61 -35.31 -9.04
C GLY A 311 -20.49 -34.97 -8.03
N LYS A 312 -19.40 -35.74 -8.03
CA LYS A 312 -18.24 -35.55 -7.15
C LYS A 312 -17.08 -34.83 -7.84
N VAL A 313 -17.08 -34.74 -9.17
CA VAL A 313 -15.96 -34.19 -9.96
C VAL A 313 -15.70 -32.74 -9.61
N ALA A 314 -16.74 -31.89 -9.61
CA ALA A 314 -16.59 -30.47 -9.24
C ALA A 314 -15.98 -30.28 -7.84
N LYS A 315 -16.37 -31.11 -6.87
CA LYS A 315 -15.79 -31.08 -5.50
C LYS A 315 -14.34 -31.52 -5.48
N LYS A 316 -13.96 -32.52 -6.28
CA LYS A 316 -12.57 -32.98 -6.42
C LYS A 316 -11.70 -31.90 -7.09
N LEU A 317 -12.20 -31.28 -8.16
CA LEU A 317 -11.55 -30.16 -8.84
C LEU A 317 -11.34 -28.98 -7.89
N ARG A 318 -12.36 -28.63 -7.09
CA ARG A 318 -12.23 -27.59 -6.05
C ARG A 318 -11.13 -27.90 -5.05
N ARG A 319 -11.05 -29.14 -4.57
CA ARG A 319 -9.96 -29.60 -3.67
C ARG A 319 -8.60 -29.62 -4.34
N ALA A 320 -8.56 -29.78 -5.66
CA ALA A 320 -7.34 -29.77 -6.45
C ALA A 320 -6.94 -28.36 -6.93
N GLY A 321 -7.61 -27.29 -6.49
CA GLY A 321 -7.22 -25.92 -6.81
C GLY A 321 -7.92 -25.28 -8.02
N PHE A 322 -9.06 -25.81 -8.45
CA PHE A 322 -9.93 -25.17 -9.45
C PHE A 322 -11.11 -24.45 -8.78
N MET A 323 -11.30 -23.16 -9.08
CA MET A 323 -12.50 -22.41 -8.70
C MET A 323 -13.46 -22.30 -9.87
N ASP A 324 -14.76 -22.28 -9.56
CA ASP A 324 -15.87 -22.13 -10.52
C ASP A 324 -15.80 -23.07 -11.73
N ALA A 325 -15.33 -24.31 -11.49
CA ALA A 325 -15.15 -25.29 -12.54
C ALA A 325 -16.49 -25.75 -13.15
N ALA A 326 -16.69 -25.44 -14.43
CA ALA A 326 -17.74 -26.01 -15.27
C ALA A 326 -17.18 -27.23 -16.01
N VAL A 327 -17.87 -28.37 -15.91
CA VAL A 327 -17.45 -29.65 -16.51
C VAL A 327 -18.46 -30.08 -17.57
N THR A 328 -18.00 -30.22 -18.80
CA THR A 328 -18.77 -30.74 -19.94
C THR A 328 -18.19 -32.07 -20.37
N VAL A 329 -19.03 -33.09 -20.54
CA VAL A 329 -18.61 -34.44 -20.95
C VAL A 329 -19.45 -34.90 -22.12
N GLU A 330 -18.79 -35.26 -23.21
CA GLU A 330 -19.41 -35.71 -24.46
C GLU A 330 -18.89 -37.11 -24.81
N LEU A 331 -19.80 -38.05 -25.09
CA LEU A 331 -19.43 -39.36 -25.60
C LEU A 331 -18.93 -39.22 -27.05
N GLN A 332 -17.73 -39.74 -27.34
CA GLN A 332 -17.23 -39.77 -28.71
C GLN A 332 -17.61 -41.09 -29.39
N ASP A 333 -18.23 -40.99 -30.58
CA ASP A 333 -18.57 -42.15 -31.38
C ASP A 333 -17.30 -42.83 -31.91
N GLN A 334 -17.12 -44.10 -31.56
CA GLN A 334 -15.94 -44.90 -31.89
C GLN A 334 -15.79 -45.14 -33.41
N MET A 335 -16.85 -44.99 -34.21
CA MET A 335 -16.81 -45.23 -35.65
C MET A 335 -16.36 -44.03 -36.50
N CYS A 336 -16.35 -42.81 -35.94
CA CYS A 336 -16.07 -41.59 -36.70
C CYS A 336 -14.74 -40.91 -36.37
N VAL A 337 -13.97 -41.40 -35.39
CA VAL A 337 -12.68 -40.81 -35.02
C VAL A 337 -11.54 -41.71 -35.49
N VAL A 338 -11.36 -41.76 -36.81
CA VAL A 338 -10.06 -42.15 -37.39
C VAL A 338 -9.06 -41.12 -36.88
N ASP A 339 -8.00 -41.56 -36.18
CA ASP A 339 -6.97 -40.74 -35.53
C ASP A 339 -7.28 -40.17 -34.12
N ASN A 340 -7.91 -40.97 -33.23
CA ASN A 340 -7.94 -40.63 -31.81
C ASN A 340 -6.66 -41.09 -31.08
N ALA A 341 -5.79 -40.13 -30.72
CA ALA A 341 -4.51 -40.41 -30.07
C ALA A 341 -4.62 -41.24 -28.77
N VAL A 342 -5.70 -41.09 -27.99
CA VAL A 342 -5.89 -41.91 -26.77
C VAL A 342 -6.19 -43.37 -27.08
N VAL A 343 -6.94 -43.62 -28.16
CA VAL A 343 -7.25 -44.99 -28.62
C VAL A 343 -6.01 -45.65 -29.19
N THR A 344 -5.21 -44.91 -29.96
CA THR A 344 -3.91 -45.39 -30.44
C THR A 344 -2.99 -45.78 -29.29
N GLN A 345 -2.92 -44.95 -28.24
CA GLN A 345 -2.11 -45.23 -27.05
C GLN A 345 -2.58 -46.49 -26.31
N TYR A 346 -3.90 -46.68 -26.16
CA TYR A 346 -4.47 -47.88 -25.55
C TYR A 346 -4.11 -49.14 -26.33
N LEU A 347 -4.35 -49.14 -27.65
CA LEU A 347 -4.09 -50.29 -28.52
C LEU A 347 -2.60 -50.66 -28.63
N GLN A 348 -1.69 -49.72 -28.35
CA GLN A 348 -0.25 -49.98 -28.28
C GLN A 348 0.19 -50.60 -26.95
N ALA A 349 -0.56 -50.37 -25.87
CA ALA A 349 -0.21 -50.78 -24.52
C ALA A 349 -0.90 -52.08 -24.07
N GLU A 350 -2.12 -52.33 -24.57
CA GLU A 350 -2.98 -53.42 -24.11
C GLU A 350 -3.26 -54.44 -25.22
N ASP A 351 -3.14 -55.72 -24.90
CA ASP A 351 -3.54 -56.82 -25.79
C ASP A 351 -5.05 -57.09 -25.65
N GLY A 352 -5.88 -56.35 -26.39
CA GLY A 352 -7.32 -56.60 -26.43
C GLY A 352 -8.17 -55.47 -27.06
N PRO A 353 -9.45 -55.74 -27.36
CA PRO A 353 -10.35 -54.71 -27.87
C PRO A 353 -10.64 -53.65 -26.79
N LEU A 354 -10.81 -52.39 -27.21
CA LEU A 354 -11.25 -51.32 -26.33
C LEU A 354 -12.74 -51.54 -25.97
N LEU A 355 -13.01 -51.88 -24.70
CA LEU A 355 -14.36 -52.13 -24.20
C LEU A 355 -15.02 -50.89 -23.59
N ASP A 356 -14.21 -49.99 -23.03
CA ASP A 356 -14.71 -48.77 -22.40
C ASP A 356 -14.88 -47.63 -23.43
N PRO A 357 -15.92 -46.80 -23.27
CA PRO A 357 -16.17 -45.67 -24.16
C PRO A 357 -15.10 -44.57 -24.04
N VAL A 358 -14.94 -43.82 -25.13
CA VAL A 358 -14.10 -42.62 -25.17
C VAL A 358 -14.98 -41.41 -24.94
N TYR A 359 -14.55 -40.53 -24.03
CA TYR A 359 -15.22 -39.25 -23.77
C TYR A 359 -14.30 -38.09 -24.09
N ARG A 360 -14.88 -37.01 -24.61
CA ARG A 360 -14.26 -35.69 -24.56
C ARG A 360 -14.74 -34.99 -23.30
N VAL A 361 -13.80 -34.57 -22.45
CA VAL A 361 -14.05 -33.84 -21.22
C VAL A 361 -13.46 -32.44 -21.37
N VAL A 362 -14.32 -31.44 -21.26
CA VAL A 362 -13.92 -30.04 -21.22
C VAL A 362 -14.18 -29.49 -19.81
N VAL A 363 -13.13 -28.97 -19.17
CA VAL A 363 -13.22 -28.29 -17.88
C VAL A 363 -12.81 -26.84 -18.05
N GLU A 364 -13.74 -25.93 -17.77
CA GLU A 364 -13.49 -24.49 -17.76
C GLU A 364 -13.51 -23.99 -16.32
N GLY A 365 -12.53 -23.19 -15.91
CA GLY A 365 -12.51 -22.63 -14.56
C GLY A 365 -11.28 -21.78 -14.30
N ARG A 366 -11.08 -21.35 -13.05
CA ARG A 366 -9.86 -20.63 -12.63
C ARG A 366 -8.93 -21.49 -11.79
N THR A 367 -7.63 -21.42 -12.07
CA THR A 367 -6.61 -22.09 -11.26
C THR A 367 -5.28 -21.36 -11.27
N ALA A 368 -4.54 -21.41 -10.16
CA ALA A 368 -3.16 -20.95 -10.05
C ALA A 368 -2.14 -22.06 -10.37
N LEU A 369 -2.60 -23.29 -10.65
CA LEU A 369 -1.70 -24.40 -11.00
C LEU A 369 -0.92 -24.11 -12.30
N PRO A 370 0.32 -24.61 -12.42
CA PRO A 370 0.97 -24.76 -13.72
C PRO A 370 0.07 -25.55 -14.68
N LEU A 371 0.04 -25.20 -15.98
CA LEU A 371 -0.91 -25.81 -16.94
C LEU A 371 -0.81 -27.35 -17.01
N LYS A 372 0.40 -27.90 -16.86
CA LYS A 372 0.62 -29.34 -16.79
C LYS A 372 -0.06 -29.96 -15.56
N ASP A 373 0.10 -29.33 -14.40
CA ASP A 373 -0.47 -29.81 -13.14
C ASP A 373 -1.99 -29.63 -13.12
N ALA A 374 -2.50 -28.55 -13.74
CA ALA A 374 -3.93 -28.34 -13.98
C ALA A 374 -4.54 -29.49 -14.80
N THR A 375 -3.85 -29.91 -15.87
CA THR A 375 -4.27 -31.06 -16.70
C THR A 375 -4.32 -32.33 -15.85
N GLN A 376 -3.27 -32.59 -15.07
CA GLN A 376 -3.21 -33.77 -14.22
C GLN A 376 -4.28 -33.74 -13.11
N ALA A 377 -4.57 -32.58 -12.54
CA ALA A 377 -5.62 -32.40 -11.56
C ALA A 377 -7.00 -32.75 -12.12
N VAL A 378 -7.28 -32.38 -13.39
CA VAL A 378 -8.51 -32.77 -14.08
C VAL A 378 -8.57 -34.28 -14.28
N VAL A 379 -7.50 -34.90 -14.79
CA VAL A 379 -7.43 -36.36 -14.97
C VAL A 379 -7.66 -37.10 -13.64
N ASN A 380 -7.01 -36.66 -12.57
CA ASN A 380 -7.14 -37.27 -11.23
C ASN A 380 -8.54 -37.07 -10.61
N ALA A 381 -9.29 -36.05 -11.04
CA ALA A 381 -10.65 -35.84 -10.59
C ALA A 381 -11.62 -36.87 -11.21
N LEU A 382 -11.33 -37.34 -12.43
CA LEU A 382 -12.12 -38.33 -13.15
C LEU A 382 -11.93 -39.75 -12.58
N PRO A 383 -12.93 -40.63 -12.69
CA PRO A 383 -12.86 -41.98 -12.12
C PRO A 383 -12.08 -42.95 -13.01
N GLY A 384 -10.98 -43.51 -12.50
CA GLY A 384 -10.32 -44.66 -13.11
C GLY A 384 -9.65 -44.40 -14.47
N VAL A 385 -9.33 -43.15 -14.80
CA VAL A 385 -8.68 -42.78 -16.06
C VAL A 385 -7.22 -43.23 -16.04
N GLN A 386 -6.86 -44.16 -16.93
CA GLN A 386 -5.48 -44.60 -17.16
C GLN A 386 -4.90 -44.04 -18.47
N TYR A 387 -5.75 -43.89 -19.49
CA TYR A 387 -5.39 -43.38 -20.80
C TYR A 387 -6.13 -42.08 -21.08
N TRP A 388 -5.38 -41.04 -21.43
CA TRP A 388 -5.92 -39.74 -21.78
C TRP A 388 -5.00 -39.00 -22.76
N TYR A 389 -5.57 -38.12 -23.58
CA TYR A 389 -4.83 -37.25 -24.48
C TYR A 389 -5.46 -35.85 -24.50
N GLY A 390 -4.64 -34.81 -24.42
CA GLY A 390 -5.10 -33.42 -24.43
C GLY A 390 -4.29 -32.56 -23.47
N THR A 391 -4.75 -31.35 -23.21
CA THR A 391 -4.00 -30.41 -22.37
C THR A 391 -4.90 -29.31 -21.80
N THR A 392 -4.36 -28.60 -20.82
CA THR A 392 -4.91 -27.34 -20.32
C THR A 392 -4.26 -26.18 -21.03
N THR A 393 -5.08 -25.26 -21.53
CA THR A 393 -4.64 -23.99 -22.10
C THR A 393 -5.22 -22.84 -21.29
N GLU A 394 -4.50 -21.72 -21.27
CA GLU A 394 -5.02 -20.48 -20.71
C GLU A 394 -6.05 -19.88 -21.67
N LYS A 395 -7.23 -19.50 -21.15
CA LYS A 395 -8.21 -18.76 -21.91
C LYS A 395 -7.68 -17.34 -22.09
N THR A 396 -7.09 -17.07 -23.26
CA THR A 396 -6.73 -15.70 -23.61
C THR A 396 -8.01 -14.90 -23.66
N ALA A 397 -8.17 -13.93 -22.76
CA ALA A 397 -9.24 -12.95 -22.88
C ALA A 397 -9.16 -12.37 -24.29
N ARG A 398 -10.22 -12.50 -25.10
CA ARG A 398 -10.38 -11.66 -26.28
C ARG A 398 -10.29 -10.23 -25.76
N ARG A 399 -9.15 -9.56 -25.98
CA ARG A 399 -9.03 -8.11 -25.82
C ARG A 399 -10.06 -7.50 -26.77
N PHE A 400 -11.24 -7.18 -26.26
CA PHE A 400 -12.08 -6.21 -26.92
C PHE A 400 -11.30 -4.89 -26.87
N GLY A 401 -10.96 -4.39 -28.05
CA GLY A 401 -10.23 -3.13 -28.24
C GLY A 401 -11.07 -1.91 -27.98
#